data_AF-A0A931TFW7-F1
#
_entry.id   AF-A0A931TFW7-F1
#
_cell.length_a   1.000
_cell.length_b   1.000
_cell.length_c   1.000
_cell.angle_alpha   90.00
_cell.angle_beta   90.00
_cell.angle_gamma   90.00
#
_symmetry.space_group_name_H-M   'P 1'
#
loop_
_entity.id
_entity.type
_entity.pdbx_description
1 polymer ?
#
loop_
_entity_poly.entity_id
_entity_poly.type
_entity_poly.pdbx_seq_one_letter_code
_entity_poly.pdbx_strand_id
1 'polypeptide(L)'
;MTTGTEPPKVLRREWASVEGWRDTKAGMWAWLVQRVAAILLLVVIALHLMNPFVRPVQAVLLALALLHALLGVRALLLDVGVPLRWSTPMFAGAIVVAVALFALVWTWRWY
;
A
#
# COMPACT_ATOMS: atom_id res chain seq x y z
N MET A 1 52.07 -8.66 10.79
CA MET A 1 51.16 -7.53 10.48
C MET A 1 50.54 -7.82 9.13
N THR A 2 49.40 -8.50 9.11
CA THR A 2 48.68 -8.86 7.87
C THR A 2 47.43 -7.98 7.78
N THR A 3 47.40 -7.10 6.78
CA THR A 3 46.25 -6.24 6.48
C THR A 3 45.14 -7.08 5.86
N GLY A 4 44.11 -7.41 6.65
CA GLY A 4 42.88 -8.03 6.15
C GLY A 4 42.13 -7.05 5.26
N THR A 5 42.23 -7.24 3.95
CA THR A 5 41.35 -6.59 2.96
C THR A 5 40.18 -7.53 2.71
N GLU A 6 39.18 -7.50 3.59
CA GLU A 6 37.88 -8.11 3.30
C GLU A 6 37.31 -7.38 2.06
N PRO A 7 37.02 -8.09 0.95
CA PRO A 7 36.43 -7.45 -0.22
C PRO A 7 35.07 -6.84 0.16
N PRO A 8 34.72 -5.65 -0.35
CA PRO A 8 33.47 -4.99 0.00
C PRO A 8 32.30 -5.92 -0.31
N LYS A 9 31.45 -6.16 0.70
CA LYS A 9 30.29 -7.04 0.60
C LYS A 9 29.33 -6.46 -0.45
N VAL A 10 29.43 -6.94 -1.68
CA VAL A 10 28.56 -6.51 -2.78
C VAL A 10 27.16 -7.06 -2.49
N LEU A 11 26.30 -6.22 -1.92
CA LEU A 11 24.87 -6.48 -1.74
C LEU A 11 24.17 -6.43 -3.10
N ARG A 12 24.52 -7.33 -4.03
CA ARG A 12 23.71 -7.58 -5.22
C ARG A 12 22.43 -8.27 -4.76
N ARG A 13 21.45 -7.48 -4.30
CA ARG A 13 20.08 -7.97 -4.13
C ARG A 13 19.60 -8.32 -5.53
N GLU A 14 19.50 -9.61 -5.83
CA GLU A 14 18.88 -10.06 -7.06
C GLU A 14 17.42 -9.61 -7.04
N TRP A 15 17.05 -8.72 -7.95
CA TRP A 15 15.74 -8.08 -7.99
C TRP A 15 14.60 -9.08 -8.27
N ALA A 16 14.94 -10.30 -8.69
CA ALA A 16 14.01 -11.35 -9.05
C ALA A 16 13.86 -12.46 -8.00
N SER A 17 14.62 -12.44 -6.89
CA SER A 17 14.51 -13.52 -5.88
C SER A 17 13.32 -13.28 -4.94
N VAL A 18 12.51 -14.32 -4.72
CA VAL A 18 11.32 -14.27 -3.85
C VAL A 18 11.71 -13.88 -2.42
N GLU A 19 12.85 -14.36 -1.93
CA GLU A 19 13.45 -14.01 -0.65
C GLU A 19 13.78 -12.51 -0.58
N GLY A 20 14.30 -11.95 -1.67
CA GLY A 20 14.55 -10.52 -1.79
C GLY A 20 13.27 -9.71 -1.63
N TRP A 21 12.15 -10.12 -2.24
CA TRP A 21 10.86 -9.43 -2.09
C TRP A 21 10.25 -9.58 -0.69
N ARG A 22 10.46 -10.71 0.00
CA ARG A 22 9.96 -10.92 1.37
C ARG A 22 10.68 -10.06 2.41
N ASP A 23 11.96 -9.77 2.22
CA ASP A 23 12.74 -8.90 3.11
C ASP A 23 12.52 -7.38 2.85
N THR A 24 11.47 -7.06 2.09
CA THR A 24 11.12 -5.68 1.77
C THR A 24 10.52 -4.97 2.98
N LYS A 25 11.14 -3.87 3.41
CA LYS A 25 10.66 -3.05 4.54
C LYS A 25 9.19 -2.64 4.35
N ALA A 26 8.43 -2.58 5.45
CA ALA A 26 7.00 -2.19 5.44
C ALA A 26 6.72 -0.87 4.69
N GLY A 27 7.64 0.10 4.76
CA GLY A 27 7.53 1.36 4.02
C GLY A 27 7.55 1.19 2.49
N MET A 28 8.30 0.22 1.96
CA MET A 28 8.38 -0.05 0.53
C MET A 28 7.14 -0.82 0.04
N TRP A 29 6.54 -1.67 0.87
CA TRP A 29 5.22 -2.25 0.61
C TRP A 29 4.11 -1.19 0.61
N ALA A 30 4.10 -0.33 1.64
CA ALA A 30 3.15 0.78 1.74
C ALA A 30 3.25 1.70 0.52
N TRP A 31 4.49 1.98 0.10
CA TRP A 31 4.77 2.59 -1.17
C TRP A 31 4.08 1.73 -2.25
N LEU A 32 4.59 0.56 -2.62
CA LEU A 32 4.14 -0.19 -3.81
C LEU A 32 2.61 -0.32 -3.94
N VAL A 33 1.93 -0.70 -2.85
CA VAL A 33 0.48 -0.85 -2.80
C VAL A 33 -0.23 0.45 -3.18
N GLN A 34 0.22 1.61 -2.69
CA GLN A 34 -0.38 2.91 -3.02
C GLN A 34 -0.24 3.26 -4.50
N ARG A 35 0.89 2.95 -5.16
CA ARG A 35 1.08 3.21 -6.60
C ARG A 35 0.20 2.30 -7.44
N VAL A 36 0.17 1.01 -7.12
CA VAL A 36 -0.69 0.05 -7.82
C VAL A 36 -2.16 0.44 -7.65
N ALA A 37 -2.58 0.83 -6.44
CA ALA A 37 -3.94 1.31 -6.20
C ALA A 37 -4.28 2.56 -7.02
N ALA A 38 -3.38 3.53 -7.12
CA ALA A 38 -3.60 4.73 -7.94
C ALA A 38 -3.79 4.40 -9.42
N ILE A 39 -2.96 3.52 -9.99
CA ILE A 39 -3.06 3.11 -11.39
C ILE A 39 -4.37 2.35 -11.64
N LEU A 40 -4.71 1.40 -10.76
CA LEU A 40 -5.95 0.64 -10.87
C LEU A 40 -7.19 1.53 -10.72
N LEU A 41 -7.14 2.55 -9.86
CA LEU A 41 -8.23 3.52 -9.72
C LEU A 41 -8.56 4.20 -11.04
N LEU A 42 -7.58 4.57 -11.86
CA LEU A 42 -7.83 5.20 -13.16
C LEU A 42 -8.72 4.30 -14.05
N VAL A 43 -8.42 3.00 -14.09
CA VAL A 43 -9.18 2.02 -14.87
C VAL A 43 -10.57 1.81 -14.27
N VAL A 44 -10.65 1.57 -12.96
CA VAL A 44 -11.89 1.22 -12.28
C VAL A 44 -12.87 2.40 -12.25
N ILE A 45 -12.38 3.63 -12.14
CA ILE A 45 -13.19 4.84 -12.28
C ILE A 45 -13.81 4.90 -13.68
N ALA A 46 -13.05 4.64 -14.74
CA ALA A 46 -13.59 4.60 -16.10
C ALA A 46 -14.71 3.55 -16.23
N LEU A 47 -14.48 2.34 -15.72
CA LEU A 47 -15.49 1.27 -15.71
C LEU A 47 -16.74 1.67 -14.92
N HIS A 48 -16.57 2.33 -13.78
CA HIS A 48 -17.67 2.80 -12.95
C HIS A 48 -18.49 3.88 -13.65
N LEU A 49 -17.84 4.81 -14.36
CA LEU A 49 -18.52 5.84 -15.13
C LEU A 49 -19.30 5.26 -16.33
N MET A 50 -18.79 4.19 -16.95
CA MET A 50 -19.50 3.51 -18.05
C MET A 50 -20.76 2.76 -17.57
N ASN A 51 -20.68 2.09 -16.44
CA ASN A 51 -21.83 1.43 -15.82
C ASN A 51 -21.71 1.42 -14.29
N PRO A 52 -22.36 2.37 -13.60
CA PRO A 52 -22.20 2.52 -12.16
C PRO A 52 -22.90 1.40 -11.38
N PHE A 53 -23.75 0.58 -12.00
CA PHE A 53 -24.55 -0.45 -11.30
C PHE A 53 -23.83 -1.79 -11.14
N VAL A 54 -22.64 -1.95 -11.73
CA VAL A 54 -21.86 -3.19 -11.61
C VAL A 54 -21.28 -3.31 -10.19
N ARG A 55 -21.90 -4.16 -9.35
CA ARG A 55 -21.52 -4.30 -7.93
C ARG A 55 -20.03 -4.63 -7.71
N PRO A 56 -19.41 -5.55 -8.47
CA PRO A 56 -17.96 -5.79 -8.32
C PRO A 56 -17.11 -4.54 -8.57
N VAL A 57 -17.49 -3.71 -9.55
CA VAL A 57 -16.78 -2.45 -9.85
C VAL A 57 -16.93 -1.46 -8.69
N GLN A 58 -18.12 -1.33 -8.11
CA GLN A 58 -18.34 -0.51 -6.91
C GLN A 58 -17.48 -0.97 -5.73
N ALA A 59 -17.42 -2.29 -5.48
CA ALA A 59 -16.62 -2.85 -4.40
C ALA A 59 -15.12 -2.58 -4.61
N VAL A 60 -14.61 -2.86 -5.80
CA VAL A 60 -13.20 -2.62 -6.13
C VAL A 60 -12.89 -1.12 -6.06
N LEU A 61 -13.77 -0.25 -6.55
CA LEU A 61 -13.62 1.19 -6.46
C LEU A 61 -13.50 1.64 -5.00
N LEU A 62 -14.42 1.21 -4.14
CA LEU A 62 -14.41 1.55 -2.71
C LEU A 62 -13.13 1.06 -2.03
N ALA A 63 -12.73 -0.20 -2.26
CA ALA A 63 -11.54 -0.78 -1.65
C ALA A 63 -10.26 -0.04 -2.08
N LEU A 64 -10.10 0.21 -3.38
CA LEU A 64 -8.93 0.92 -3.90
C LEU A 64 -8.89 2.39 -3.45
N ALA A 65 -10.04 3.07 -3.40
CA ALA A 65 -10.12 4.45 -2.94
C ALA A 65 -9.71 4.56 -1.47
N LEU A 66 -10.21 3.67 -0.60
CA LEU A 66 -9.85 3.62 0.82
C LEU A 66 -8.35 3.34 1.01
N LEU A 67 -7.81 2.34 0.31
CA LEU A 67 -6.39 2.02 0.38
C LEU A 67 -5.51 3.19 -0.09
N HIS A 68 -5.81 3.78 -1.24
CA HIS A 68 -5.06 4.91 -1.77
C HIS A 68 -5.10 6.12 -0.84
N ALA A 69 -6.30 6.48 -0.36
CA ALA A 69 -6.49 7.64 0.50
C ALA A 69 -5.78 7.46 1.85
N LEU A 70 -5.94 6.32 2.52
CA LEU A 70 -5.37 6.10 3.86
C LEU A 70 -3.84 5.94 3.80
N LEU A 71 -3.29 5.31 2.76
CA LEU A 71 -1.84 5.27 2.56
C LEU A 71 -1.27 6.66 2.19
N GLY A 72 -2.04 7.46 1.44
CA GLY A 72 -1.72 8.86 1.16
C GLY A 72 -1.69 9.71 2.43
N VAL A 73 -2.70 9.61 3.30
CA VAL A 73 -2.72 10.27 4.61
C VAL A 73 -1.53 9.85 5.46
N ARG A 74 -1.20 8.55 5.50
CA ARG A 74 0.01 8.07 6.18
C ARG A 74 1.27 8.75 5.64
N ALA A 75 1.41 8.89 4.31
CA ALA A 75 2.56 9.56 3.71
C ALA A 75 2.63 11.03 4.16
N LEU A 76 1.51 11.77 4.07
CA LEU A 76 1.43 13.17 4.52
C LEU A 76 1.79 13.33 6.00
N LEU A 77 1.31 12.43 6.87
CA LEU A 77 1.64 12.45 8.30
C LEU A 77 3.13 12.27 8.55
N LEU A 78 3.80 11.40 7.79
CA LEU A 78 5.25 11.24 7.88
C LEU A 78 5.99 12.47 7.34
N ASP A 79 5.48 13.10 6.28
CA ASP A 79 6.08 14.31 5.68
C ASP A 79 6.00 15.53 6.61
N VAL A 80 4.94 15.64 7.43
CA VAL A 80 4.80 16.71 8.44
C VAL A 80 5.54 16.42 9.76
N GLY A 81 6.29 15.32 9.84
CA GLY A 81 7.22 15.05 10.94
C GLY A 81 6.77 14.04 11.99
N VAL A 82 5.72 13.23 11.72
CA VAL A 82 5.41 12.10 12.61
C VAL A 82 6.63 11.16 12.68
N PRO A 83 7.08 10.74 13.89
CA PRO A 83 8.31 9.98 14.03
C PRO A 83 8.31 8.66 13.26
N LEU A 84 9.44 8.32 12.62
CA LEU A 84 9.57 7.15 11.74
C LEU A 84 9.31 5.79 12.43
N ARG A 85 9.42 5.73 13.76
CA ARG A 85 8.99 4.55 14.56
C ARG A 85 7.52 4.18 14.35
N TRP A 86 6.70 5.15 13.96
CA TRP A 86 5.28 4.95 13.66
C TRP A 86 5.02 4.43 12.23
N SER A 87 6.04 4.32 11.37
CA SER A 87 5.86 3.94 9.97
C SER A 87 5.18 2.57 9.77
N THR A 88 5.52 1.57 10.58
CA THR A 88 4.90 0.23 10.57
C THR A 88 3.50 0.24 11.19
N PRO A 89 3.27 0.73 12.43
CA PRO A 89 1.92 0.72 13.00
C PRO A 89 0.94 1.61 12.21
N MET A 90 1.38 2.72 11.62
CA MET A 90 0.51 3.52 10.73
C MET A 90 0.16 2.76 9.45
N PHE A 91 1.07 1.94 8.91
CA PHE A 91 0.76 1.10 7.75
C PHE A 91 -0.29 0.05 8.13
N ALA A 92 -0.07 -0.71 9.21
CA ALA A 92 -1.04 -1.67 9.71
C ALA A 92 -2.39 -1.02 10.04
N GLY A 93 -2.37 0.13 10.72
CA GLY A 93 -3.55 0.91 11.05
C GLY A 93 -4.32 1.35 9.81
N ALA A 94 -3.65 1.84 8.76
CA ALA A 94 -4.29 2.18 7.50
C ALA A 94 -5.01 0.98 6.86
N ILE A 95 -4.40 -0.22 6.88
CA ILE A 95 -5.03 -1.44 6.37
C ILE A 95 -6.26 -1.83 7.20
N VAL A 96 -6.14 -1.83 8.54
CA VAL A 96 -7.25 -2.18 9.44
C VAL A 96 -8.41 -1.21 9.26
N VAL A 97 -8.14 0.09 9.21
CA VAL A 97 -9.17 1.12 9.00
C VAL A 97 -9.81 0.98 7.62
N ALA A 98 -9.02 0.70 6.57
CA ALA A 98 -9.56 0.46 5.22
C ALA A 98 -10.55 -0.72 5.21
N VAL A 99 -10.17 -1.84 5.83
CA VAL A 99 -11.02 -3.05 5.91
C VAL A 99 -12.29 -2.77 6.72
N ALA A 100 -12.16 -2.10 7.86
CA ALA A 100 -13.30 -1.76 8.72
C ALA A 100 -14.29 -0.82 8.01
N LEU A 101 -13.80 0.24 7.37
CA LEU A 101 -14.64 1.18 6.61
C LEU A 101 -15.27 0.49 5.39
N PHE A 102 -14.52 -0.35 4.68
CA PHE A 102 -15.06 -1.13 3.58
C PHE A 102 -16.22 -2.00 4.07
N ALA A 103 -16.01 -2.79 5.12
CA ALA A 103 -17.04 -3.67 5.68
C ALA A 103 -18.28 -2.88 6.13
N LEU A 104 -18.09 -1.78 6.87
CA LEU A 104 -19.16 -0.93 7.35
C LEU A 104 -20.00 -0.33 6.22
N VAL A 105 -19.34 0.31 5.25
CA VAL A 105 -20.03 0.97 4.12
C VAL A 105 -20.69 -0.06 3.22
N TRP A 106 -20.00 -1.18 2.96
CA TRP A 106 -20.51 -2.22 2.07
C TRP A 106 -21.71 -2.93 2.68
N THR A 107 -21.68 -3.30 3.96
CA THR A 107 -22.84 -3.93 4.61
C THR A 107 -24.01 -2.96 4.67
N TRP A 108 -23.81 -1.73 5.14
CA TRP A 108 -24.88 -0.73 5.22
C TRP A 108 -25.51 -0.46 3.85
N ARG A 109 -24.75 -0.47 2.76
CA ARG A 109 -25.29 -0.24 1.41
C ARG A 109 -26.35 -1.27 0.99
N TRP A 110 -26.32 -2.49 1.55
CA TRP A 110 -27.16 -3.62 1.12
C TRP A 110 -28.19 -4.08 2.16
N TYR A 111 -28.20 -3.49 3.36
CA TYR A 111 -29.24 -3.66 4.38
C TYR A 111 -30.18 -2.46 4.37
#